data_AF-A0A2T5NNW2-F1
#
_entry.id   AF-A0A2T5NNW2-F1
#
_cell.length_a   1.000
_cell.length_b   1.000
_cell.length_c   1.000
_cell.angle_alpha   90.00
_cell.angle_beta   90.00
_cell.angle_gamma   90.00
#
_symmetry.space_group_name_H-M   'P 1'
#
loop_
_entity.id
_entity.type
_entity.pdbx_description
1 polymer ?
#
loop_
_entity_poly.entity_id
_entity_poly.type
_entity_poly.pdbx_seq_one_letter_code
_entity_poly.pdbx_strand_id
1 'polypeptide(L)'
;MASKAQKELELVLRLLQRKGLHAVDRQSWPPPLPDVGATLSDGRRIAFEVTEVHADEHLFGGGKGCLRAREVRQAQQGEDAAISVPNAPIAAIKYRIQAKCVKRYAAKPGYELSLLLAANIPQFGGVAATTLFPAFIQEAALTAATHHLLESSAFERVYLHLIQPGVLYEWSKQDAWVEMAKTTEEGVRPPFWAEPMLGGVCWQGGAS
;
A
#
# COMPACT_ATOMS: atom_id res chain seq x y z
N MET A 1 -2.78 -18.78 -4.71
CA MET A 1 -2.45 -17.33 -4.71
C MET A 1 -3.72 -16.56 -4.38
N ALA A 2 -3.67 -15.54 -3.52
CA ALA A 2 -4.83 -14.71 -3.22
C ALA A 2 -5.26 -13.90 -4.46
N SER A 3 -6.57 -13.66 -4.63
CA SER A 3 -7.09 -12.80 -5.70
C SER A 3 -6.66 -11.34 -5.48
N LYS A 4 -6.67 -10.53 -6.57
CA LYS A 4 -6.38 -9.09 -6.50
C LYS A 4 -7.24 -8.39 -5.43
N ALA A 5 -8.56 -8.63 -5.48
CA ALA A 5 -9.53 -8.08 -4.53
C ALA A 5 -9.21 -8.46 -3.07
N GLN A 6 -8.83 -9.72 -2.83
CA GLN A 6 -8.46 -10.19 -1.49
C GLN A 6 -7.20 -9.48 -0.98
N LYS A 7 -6.21 -9.28 -1.87
CA LYS A 7 -4.98 -8.55 -1.55
C LYS A 7 -5.27 -7.09 -1.21
N GLU A 8 -6.12 -6.44 -1.98
CA GLU A 8 -6.50 -5.03 -1.77
C GLU A 8 -7.24 -4.83 -0.45
N LEU A 9 -8.16 -5.73 -0.10
CA LEU A 9 -8.83 -5.77 1.21
C LEU A 9 -7.85 -5.93 2.36
N GLU A 10 -6.88 -6.84 2.25
CA GLU A 10 -5.85 -7.06 3.27
C GLU A 10 -4.94 -5.84 3.45
N LEU A 11 -4.57 -5.15 2.36
CA LEU A 11 -3.76 -3.93 2.45
C LEU A 11 -4.51 -2.80 3.16
N VAL A 12 -5.81 -2.63 2.87
CA VAL A 12 -6.67 -1.67 3.59
C VAL A 12 -6.80 -2.06 5.06
N LEU A 13 -6.98 -3.35 5.37
CA LEU A 13 -7.02 -3.84 6.75
C LEU A 13 -5.75 -3.46 7.54
N ARG A 14 -4.57 -3.69 6.96
CA ARG A 14 -3.30 -3.33 7.57
C ARG A 14 -3.14 -1.82 7.77
N LEU A 15 -3.57 -1.02 6.80
CA LEU A 15 -3.61 0.44 6.95
C LEU A 15 -4.47 0.84 8.15
N LEU A 16 -5.69 0.31 8.24
CA LEU A 16 -6.62 0.64 9.32
C LEU A 16 -6.07 0.23 10.69
N GLN A 17 -5.51 -0.98 10.81
CA GLN A 17 -4.82 -1.44 12.02
C GLN A 17 -3.66 -0.51 12.40
N ARG A 18 -2.83 -0.13 11.43
CA ARG A 18 -1.69 0.77 11.63
C ARG A 18 -2.11 2.18 12.05
N LYS A 19 -3.35 2.57 11.77
CA LYS A 19 -3.96 3.83 12.23
C LYS A 19 -4.76 3.68 13.54
N GLY A 20 -4.84 2.48 14.11
CA GLY A 20 -5.71 2.21 15.27
C GLY A 20 -7.19 2.38 14.95
N LEU A 21 -7.59 2.18 13.69
CA LEU A 21 -8.96 2.31 13.23
C LEU A 21 -9.60 0.93 13.05
N HIS A 22 -10.82 0.81 13.55
CA HIS A 22 -11.62 -0.41 13.39
C HIS A 22 -12.73 -0.19 12.38
N ALA A 23 -12.73 -0.98 11.31
CA ALA A 23 -13.82 -1.04 10.35
C ALA A 23 -14.82 -2.13 10.72
N VAL A 24 -16.10 -1.76 10.78
CA VAL A 24 -17.25 -2.64 11.02
C VAL A 24 -17.71 -3.34 9.75
N ASP A 25 -17.44 -2.74 8.58
CA ASP A 25 -17.69 -3.33 7.27
C ASP A 25 -16.59 -2.97 6.28
N ARG A 26 -16.28 -3.90 5.36
CA ARG A 26 -15.30 -3.74 4.29
C ARG A 26 -15.71 -4.58 3.08
N GLN A 27 -15.72 -3.97 1.90
CA GLN A 27 -16.15 -4.63 0.67
C GLN A 27 -15.23 -4.25 -0.49
N SER A 28 -14.80 -5.23 -1.28
CA SER A 28 -14.16 -4.96 -2.56
C SER A 28 -15.22 -4.55 -3.59
N TRP A 29 -14.91 -3.53 -4.38
CA TRP A 29 -15.80 -3.02 -5.41
C TRP A 29 -15.17 -3.14 -6.80
N PRO A 30 -15.97 -3.43 -7.84
CA PRO A 30 -15.49 -3.44 -9.21
C PRO A 30 -15.38 -1.99 -9.76
N PRO A 31 -14.53 -1.76 -10.76
CA PRO A 31 -14.53 -0.51 -11.51
C PRO A 31 -15.94 -0.18 -12.04
N PRO A 32 -16.32 1.11 -12.13
CA PRO A 32 -15.50 2.31 -11.95
C PRO A 32 -15.42 2.83 -10.49
N LEU A 33 -15.89 2.05 -9.51
CA LEU A 33 -15.71 2.38 -8.10
C LEU A 33 -14.23 2.23 -7.70
N PRO A 34 -13.79 2.92 -6.62
CA PRO A 34 -12.51 2.62 -5.96
C PRO A 34 -12.47 1.16 -5.48
N ASP A 35 -11.28 0.55 -5.43
CA ASP A 35 -11.12 -0.89 -5.17
C ASP A 35 -11.80 -1.42 -3.89
N VAL A 36 -11.86 -0.63 -2.80
CA VAL A 36 -12.40 -1.05 -1.50
C VAL A 36 -13.25 0.04 -0.84
N GLY A 37 -14.45 -0.29 -0.38
CA GLY A 37 -15.20 0.53 0.57
C GLY A 37 -15.05 0.02 2.00
N ALA A 38 -14.96 0.94 2.97
CA ALA A 38 -14.94 0.62 4.39
C ALA A 38 -15.85 1.55 5.19
N THR A 39 -16.57 0.98 6.16
CA THR A 39 -17.28 1.75 7.19
C THR A 39 -16.56 1.56 8.52
N LEU A 40 -16.14 2.66 9.13
CA LEU A 40 -15.47 2.68 10.42
C LEU A 40 -16.50 2.59 11.57
N SER A 41 -16.03 2.16 12.74
CA SER A 41 -16.84 2.07 13.97
C SER A 41 -17.41 3.40 14.45
N ASP A 42 -16.77 4.52 14.08
CA ASP A 42 -17.27 5.89 14.33
C ASP A 42 -18.30 6.38 13.29
N GLY A 43 -18.69 5.52 12.35
CA GLY A 43 -19.67 5.81 11.31
C GLY A 43 -19.10 6.46 10.05
N ARG A 44 -17.82 6.87 10.03
CA ARG A 44 -17.17 7.38 8.82
C ARG A 44 -17.10 6.31 7.73
N ARG A 45 -17.19 6.74 6.48
CA ARG A 45 -17.17 5.87 5.30
C ARG A 45 -16.04 6.31 4.39
N ILE A 46 -15.15 5.39 4.04
CA ILE A 46 -13.95 5.68 3.25
C ILE A 46 -13.90 4.72 2.07
N ALA A 47 -13.68 5.26 0.87
CA ALA A 47 -13.44 4.52 -0.34
C ALA A 47 -11.95 4.59 -0.67
N PHE A 48 -11.28 3.45 -0.70
CA PHE A 48 -9.87 3.31 -0.99
C PHE A 48 -9.67 2.85 -2.43
N GLU A 49 -8.94 3.65 -3.20
CA GLU A 49 -8.23 3.15 -4.36
C GLU A 49 -6.88 2.60 -3.89
N VAL A 50 -6.51 1.40 -4.32
CA VAL A 50 -5.28 0.73 -3.86
C VAL A 50 -4.29 0.63 -5.02
N THR A 51 -3.02 0.86 -4.74
CA THR A 51 -1.98 0.60 -5.73
C THR A 51 -0.65 0.24 -5.09
N GLU A 52 0.03 -0.72 -5.69
CA GLU A 52 1.39 -1.07 -5.30
C GLU A 52 2.42 -0.14 -5.95
N VAL A 53 3.42 0.23 -5.16
CA VAL A 53 4.57 1.07 -5.56
C VAL A 53 5.87 0.31 -5.35
N HIS A 54 6.77 0.44 -6.31
CA HIS A 54 8.12 -0.11 -6.29
C HIS A 54 9.15 0.98 -6.59
N ALA A 55 10.38 0.86 -6.04
CA ALA A 55 11.38 1.92 -6.12
C ALA A 55 11.92 2.15 -7.55
N ASP A 56 11.75 1.15 -8.43
CA ASP A 56 12.24 1.13 -9.81
C ASP A 56 11.26 1.74 -10.82
N GLU A 57 10.08 2.14 -10.38
CA GLU A 57 9.05 2.60 -11.31
C GLU A 57 9.48 3.85 -12.07
N HIS A 58 9.20 3.85 -13.38
CA HIS A 58 9.56 4.92 -14.31
C HIS A 58 11.08 5.08 -14.56
N LEU A 59 11.91 4.21 -13.99
CA LEU A 59 13.32 4.09 -14.37
C LEU A 59 13.43 3.29 -15.68
N PHE A 60 14.42 3.65 -16.51
CA PHE A 60 14.77 2.95 -17.77
C PHE A 60 13.67 2.87 -18.84
N GLY A 61 12.70 3.78 -18.84
CA GLY A 61 11.62 3.81 -19.85
C GLY A 61 10.63 2.64 -19.75
N GLY A 62 10.69 1.86 -18.67
CA GLY A 62 9.81 0.72 -18.42
C GLY A 62 8.50 1.09 -17.72
N GLY A 63 7.46 0.28 -17.95
CA GLY A 63 6.18 0.38 -17.25
C GLY A 63 6.20 -0.20 -15.83
N LYS A 64 5.01 -0.27 -15.20
CA LYS A 64 4.81 -0.82 -13.84
C LYS A 64 5.55 -2.15 -13.63
N GLY A 65 6.47 -2.19 -12.66
CA GLY A 65 7.08 -3.42 -12.12
C GLY A 65 7.87 -4.23 -13.16
N CYS A 66 8.43 -3.59 -14.20
CA CYS A 66 9.18 -4.28 -15.23
C CYS A 66 10.46 -4.94 -14.68
N LEU A 67 11.19 -4.26 -13.79
CA LEU A 67 12.39 -4.83 -13.17
C LEU A 67 11.97 -5.85 -12.11
N ARG A 68 10.92 -5.57 -11.32
CA ARG A 68 10.34 -6.58 -10.42
C ARG A 68 9.95 -7.89 -11.14
N ALA A 69 9.29 -7.80 -12.29
CA ALA A 69 8.90 -8.95 -13.09
C ALA A 69 10.10 -9.67 -13.72
N ARG A 70 11.20 -8.94 -13.95
CA ARG A 70 12.47 -9.50 -14.42
C ARG A 70 13.21 -10.21 -13.27
N GLU A 71 13.28 -9.62 -12.09
CA GLU A 71 13.89 -10.19 -10.89
C GLU A 71 13.19 -11.48 -10.46
N VAL A 72 11.85 -11.51 -10.43
CA VAL A 72 11.11 -12.74 -10.12
C VAL A 72 11.44 -13.85 -11.11
N ARG A 73 11.60 -13.51 -12.40
CA ARG A 73 12.00 -14.47 -13.44
C ARG A 73 13.44 -14.96 -13.24
N GLN A 74 14.38 -14.07 -12.90
CA GLN A 74 15.78 -14.41 -12.65
C GLN A 74 15.94 -15.28 -11.39
N ALA A 75 15.23 -14.93 -10.30
CA ALA A 75 15.21 -15.73 -9.08
C ALA A 75 14.63 -17.14 -9.32
N GLN A 76 13.59 -17.26 -10.16
CA GLN A 76 13.06 -18.57 -10.59
C GLN A 76 14.04 -19.38 -11.45
N GLN A 77 14.98 -18.71 -12.12
CA GLN A 77 16.00 -19.31 -12.98
C GLN A 77 17.32 -19.58 -12.25
N GLY A 78 17.43 -19.22 -10.96
CA GLY A 78 18.66 -19.39 -10.17
C GLY A 78 19.80 -18.44 -10.56
N GLU A 79 19.48 -17.35 -11.27
CA GLU A 79 20.46 -16.34 -11.68
C GLU A 79 20.57 -15.23 -10.62
N ASP A 80 21.63 -15.25 -9.81
CA ASP A 80 21.96 -14.19 -8.85
C ASP A 80 22.69 -13.03 -9.55
N ALA A 81 21.99 -12.32 -10.43
CA ALA A 81 22.47 -11.04 -10.96
C ALA A 81 21.97 -9.90 -10.08
N ALA A 82 22.86 -9.30 -9.28
CA ALA A 82 22.54 -8.10 -8.50
C ALA A 82 22.27 -6.92 -9.45
N ILE A 83 21.00 -6.62 -9.73
CA ILE A 83 20.62 -5.42 -10.47
C ILE A 83 20.62 -4.24 -9.48
N SER A 84 21.62 -3.37 -9.60
CA SER A 84 21.63 -2.09 -8.87
C SER A 84 20.71 -1.10 -9.59
N VAL A 85 19.57 -0.78 -8.99
CA VAL A 85 18.68 0.29 -9.47
C VAL A 85 18.92 1.58 -8.67
N PRO A 86 18.89 2.75 -9.32
CA PRO A 86 18.85 4.02 -8.60
C PRO A 86 17.65 4.04 -7.66
N ASN A 87 17.89 4.24 -6.36
CA ASN A 87 16.82 4.33 -5.40
C ASN A 87 16.18 5.73 -5.48
N ALA A 88 15.15 5.88 -6.30
CA ALA A 88 14.44 7.15 -6.54
C ALA A 88 12.98 7.08 -6.07
N PRO A 89 12.72 6.87 -4.77
CA PRO A 89 11.39 6.55 -4.27
C PRO A 89 10.38 7.67 -4.54
N ILE A 90 10.80 8.93 -4.43
CA ILE A 90 9.93 10.10 -4.67
C ILE A 90 9.43 10.13 -6.11
N ALA A 91 10.27 9.79 -7.10
CA ALA A 91 9.87 9.77 -8.50
C ALA A 91 8.85 8.66 -8.77
N ALA A 92 9.09 7.45 -8.24
CA ALA A 92 8.17 6.32 -8.33
C ALA A 92 6.81 6.63 -7.68
N ILE A 93 6.82 7.19 -6.46
CA ILE A 93 5.60 7.59 -5.74
C ILE A 93 4.84 8.65 -6.53
N LYS A 94 5.52 9.69 -7.01
CA LYS A 94 4.91 10.75 -7.83
C LYS A 94 4.26 10.20 -9.09
N TYR A 95 4.95 9.30 -9.81
CA TYR A 95 4.42 8.66 -11.02
C TYR A 95 3.10 7.92 -10.73
N ARG A 96 3.04 7.18 -9.62
CA ARG A 96 1.83 6.45 -9.20
C ARG A 96 0.69 7.37 -8.82
N ILE A 97 0.99 8.41 -8.04
CA ILE A 97 0.01 9.44 -7.68
C ILE A 97 -0.57 10.08 -8.95
N GLN A 98 0.28 10.54 -9.87
CA GLN A 98 -0.14 11.18 -11.11
C GLN A 98 -1.06 10.27 -11.94
N ALA A 99 -0.71 8.98 -12.08
CA ALA A 99 -1.52 8.01 -12.80
C ALA A 99 -2.90 7.75 -12.17
N LYS A 100 -3.04 8.02 -10.86
CA LYS A 100 -4.30 7.84 -10.12
C LYS A 100 -5.12 9.13 -10.06
N CYS A 101 -4.50 10.30 -9.95
CA CYS A 101 -5.20 11.61 -9.90
C CYS A 101 -6.00 11.91 -11.17
N VAL A 102 -5.56 11.43 -12.33
CA VAL A 102 -6.26 11.66 -13.60
C VAL A 102 -7.52 10.79 -13.77
N LYS A 103 -7.73 9.79 -12.90
CA LYS A 103 -8.90 8.91 -12.99
C LYS A 103 -10.10 9.53 -12.29
N ARG A 104 -11.27 9.35 -12.90
CA ARG A 104 -12.56 9.76 -12.34
C ARG A 104 -13.23 8.56 -11.69
N TYR A 105 -13.03 8.40 -10.38
CA TYR A 105 -13.69 7.35 -9.61
C TYR A 105 -15.12 7.75 -9.25
N ALA A 106 -16.04 6.81 -9.37
CA ALA A 106 -17.45 7.02 -9.03
C ALA A 106 -17.72 6.71 -7.54
N ALA A 107 -17.00 7.34 -6.61
CA ALA A 107 -17.17 7.08 -5.19
C ALA A 107 -18.66 7.24 -4.78
N LYS A 108 -19.16 6.29 -3.98
CA LYS A 108 -20.57 6.30 -3.52
C LYS A 108 -20.83 7.55 -2.66
N PRO A 109 -22.04 8.13 -2.69
CA PRO A 109 -22.38 9.27 -1.84
C PRO A 109 -22.07 9.02 -0.36
N GLY A 110 -21.46 10.02 0.30
CA GLY A 110 -21.07 9.95 1.70
C GLY A 110 -19.78 9.18 2.00
N TYR A 111 -19.06 8.67 0.97
CA TYR A 111 -17.73 8.11 1.14
C TYR A 111 -16.65 9.15 0.83
N GLU A 112 -15.67 9.29 1.73
CA GLU A 112 -14.44 10.03 1.49
C GLU A 112 -13.52 9.21 0.58
N LEU A 113 -13.00 9.80 -0.50
CA LEU A 113 -12.09 9.10 -1.40
C LEU A 113 -10.64 9.21 -0.88
N SER A 114 -10.00 8.07 -0.68
CA SER A 114 -8.60 7.94 -0.23
C SER A 114 -7.79 7.09 -1.21
N LEU A 115 -6.49 7.39 -1.35
CA LEU A 115 -5.53 6.58 -2.10
C LEU A 115 -4.58 5.86 -1.15
N LEU A 116 -4.41 4.55 -1.32
CA LEU A 116 -3.41 3.74 -0.62
C LEU A 116 -2.30 3.30 -1.58
N LEU A 117 -1.11 3.82 -1.36
CA LEU A 117 0.16 3.40 -1.97
C LEU A 117 0.79 2.34 -1.06
N ALA A 118 0.69 1.07 -1.42
CA ALA A 118 1.31 -0.03 -0.67
C ALA A 118 2.69 -0.37 -1.26
N ALA A 119 3.71 -0.43 -0.42
CA ALA A 119 5.06 -0.79 -0.83
C ALA A 119 5.66 -1.85 0.11
N ASN A 120 6.77 -2.45 -0.32
CA ASN A 120 7.53 -3.44 0.45
C ASN A 120 6.66 -4.61 0.96
N ILE A 121 5.75 -5.09 0.11
CA ILE A 121 4.90 -6.24 0.43
C ILE A 121 5.77 -7.50 0.40
N PRO A 122 5.86 -8.27 1.51
CA PRO A 122 6.67 -9.47 1.56
C PRO A 122 6.18 -10.49 0.54
N GLN A 123 7.09 -11.00 -0.28
CA GLN A 123 6.86 -12.15 -1.15
C GLN A 123 8.03 -13.12 -0.96
N PHE A 124 7.74 -14.40 -0.70
CA PHE A 124 8.78 -15.43 -0.65
C PHE A 124 9.53 -15.46 -2.00
N GLY A 125 10.83 -15.18 -1.97
CA GLY A 125 11.70 -15.14 -3.17
C GLY A 125 11.82 -13.77 -3.87
N GLY A 126 11.31 -12.67 -3.28
CA GLY A 126 11.44 -11.33 -3.86
C GLY A 126 12.79 -10.66 -3.55
N VAL A 127 13.47 -10.18 -4.60
CA VAL A 127 14.81 -9.55 -4.56
C VAL A 127 14.74 -8.11 -4.03
N ALA A 128 15.79 -7.69 -3.31
CA ALA A 128 15.87 -6.45 -2.55
C ALA A 128 15.79 -5.14 -3.37
N ALA A 129 16.02 -5.17 -4.69
CA ALA A 129 16.27 -3.95 -5.46
C ALA A 129 15.03 -3.05 -5.65
N THR A 130 13.82 -3.59 -5.50
CA THR A 130 12.57 -2.81 -5.66
C THR A 130 12.01 -2.21 -4.36
N THR A 131 12.78 -2.31 -3.27
CA THR A 131 12.39 -1.87 -1.92
C THR A 131 12.49 -0.35 -1.77
N LEU A 132 11.42 0.26 -1.25
CA LEU A 132 11.45 1.66 -0.81
C LEU A 132 12.02 1.72 0.60
N PHE A 133 13.17 2.37 0.79
CA PHE A 133 13.74 2.51 2.13
C PHE A 133 13.27 3.83 2.76
N PRO A 134 12.72 3.82 4.00
CA PRO A 134 12.26 5.01 4.68
C PRO A 134 13.30 6.14 4.72
N ALA A 135 14.57 5.81 4.90
CA ALA A 135 15.68 6.78 4.97
C ALA A 135 15.84 7.67 3.72
N PHE A 136 15.25 7.32 2.58
CA PHE A 136 15.29 8.13 1.36
C PHE A 136 13.95 8.79 1.03
N ILE A 137 12.98 8.73 1.95
CA ILE A 137 11.69 9.40 1.83
C ILE A 137 11.70 10.56 2.83
N GLN A 138 11.98 11.76 2.33
CA GLN A 138 11.87 12.98 3.12
C GLN A 138 10.50 13.61 2.83
N GLU A 139 9.72 13.89 3.87
CA GLU A 139 8.34 14.34 3.75
C GLU A 139 8.23 15.69 3.03
N ALA A 140 9.17 16.61 3.29
CA ALA A 140 9.23 17.89 2.61
C ALA A 140 9.46 17.73 1.09
N ALA A 141 10.38 16.85 0.70
CA ALA A 141 10.66 16.57 -0.71
C ALA A 141 9.50 15.83 -1.39
N LEU A 142 8.88 14.88 -0.68
CA LEU A 142 7.69 14.17 -1.15
C LEU A 142 6.51 15.12 -1.36
N THR A 143 6.30 16.05 -0.41
CA THR A 143 5.30 17.11 -0.50
C THR A 143 5.57 18.02 -1.68
N ALA A 144 6.78 18.57 -1.80
CA ALA A 144 7.14 19.43 -2.93
C ALA A 144 6.88 18.75 -4.29
N ALA A 145 7.13 17.44 -4.38
CA ALA A 145 6.93 16.67 -5.61
C ALA A 145 5.46 16.35 -5.93
N THR A 146 4.58 16.26 -4.94
CA THR A 146 3.24 15.64 -5.09
C THR A 146 2.06 16.50 -4.69
N HIS A 147 2.24 17.52 -3.84
CA HIS A 147 1.14 18.28 -3.23
C HIS A 147 0.18 18.88 -4.25
N HIS A 148 0.68 19.63 -5.25
CA HIS A 148 -0.17 20.23 -6.29
C HIS A 148 -1.00 19.22 -7.09
N LEU A 149 -0.47 18.00 -7.30
CA LEU A 149 -1.20 16.93 -8.00
C LEU A 149 -2.33 16.37 -7.14
N LEU A 150 -2.10 16.29 -5.83
CA LEU A 150 -3.06 15.73 -4.87
C LEU A 150 -4.15 16.75 -4.51
N GLU A 151 -3.76 18.00 -4.29
CA GLU A 151 -4.68 19.11 -3.99
C GLU A 151 -5.71 19.34 -5.09
N SER A 152 -5.28 19.22 -6.36
CA SER A 152 -6.15 19.31 -7.54
C SER A 152 -6.95 18.05 -7.83
N SER A 153 -6.77 16.98 -7.05
CA SER A 153 -7.45 15.69 -7.25
C SER A 153 -8.70 15.54 -6.37
N ALA A 154 -9.44 14.46 -6.63
CA ALA A 154 -10.58 14.06 -5.81
C ALA A 154 -10.20 13.35 -4.50
N PHE A 155 -8.92 13.03 -4.29
CA PHE A 155 -8.48 12.36 -3.07
C PHE A 155 -8.41 13.35 -1.92
N GLU A 156 -9.09 13.04 -0.82
CA GLU A 156 -9.04 13.82 0.42
C GLU A 156 -7.82 13.43 1.27
N ARG A 157 -7.42 12.15 1.17
CA ARG A 157 -6.23 11.61 1.84
C ARG A 157 -5.45 10.66 0.97
N VAL A 158 -4.14 10.63 1.18
CA VAL A 158 -3.25 9.64 0.57
C VAL A 158 -2.37 9.03 1.63
N TYR A 159 -2.21 7.71 1.56
CA TYR A 159 -1.39 6.93 2.48
C TYR A 159 -0.27 6.25 1.71
N LEU A 160 0.96 6.37 2.21
CA LEU A 160 2.09 5.55 1.77
C LEU A 160 2.43 4.58 2.91
N HIS A 161 2.09 3.30 2.72
CA HIS A 161 2.31 2.26 3.71
C HIS A 161 3.44 1.33 3.25
N LEU A 162 4.59 1.45 3.90
CA LEU A 162 5.72 0.54 3.75
C LEU A 162 5.46 -0.68 4.66
N ILE A 163 4.82 -1.73 4.13
CA ILE A 163 4.35 -2.88 4.92
C ILE A 163 5.47 -3.50 5.76
N GLN A 164 6.67 -3.58 5.19
CA GLN A 164 7.90 -3.74 5.94
C GLN A 164 8.77 -2.49 5.69
N PRO A 165 9.18 -1.74 6.73
CA PRO A 165 9.20 -2.10 8.16
C PRO A 165 7.98 -1.64 9.01
N GLY A 166 6.81 -1.38 8.41
CA GLY A 166 5.61 -0.91 9.11
C GLY A 166 5.55 0.61 9.30
N VAL A 167 6.18 1.35 8.36
CA VAL A 167 6.18 2.81 8.34
C VAL A 167 4.99 3.30 7.51
N LEU A 168 4.30 4.32 8.02
CA LEU A 168 3.13 4.89 7.39
C LEU A 168 3.31 6.40 7.29
N TYR A 169 3.15 6.93 6.08
CA TYR A 169 3.01 8.36 5.85
C TYR A 169 1.57 8.68 5.45
N GLU A 170 1.09 9.84 5.87
CA GLU A 170 -0.23 10.37 5.51
C GLU A 170 -0.07 11.75 4.89
N TRP A 171 -0.87 12.00 3.86
CA TRP A 171 -1.11 13.32 3.30
C TRP A 171 -2.61 13.61 3.37
N SER A 172 -2.97 14.87 3.64
CA SER A 172 -4.33 15.39 3.58
C SER A 172 -4.33 16.69 2.76
N LYS A 173 -5.50 17.18 2.32
CA LYS A 173 -5.54 18.51 1.68
C LYS A 173 -5.13 19.63 2.63
N GLN A 174 -5.35 19.48 3.93
CA GLN A 174 -4.99 20.50 4.91
C GLN A 174 -3.49 20.48 5.25
N ASP A 175 -2.85 19.33 5.10
CA ASP A 175 -1.49 19.09 5.60
C ASP A 175 -0.53 18.63 4.50
N ALA A 176 0.76 18.84 4.73
CA ALA A 176 1.81 18.21 3.95
C ALA A 176 1.86 16.69 4.26
N TRP A 177 2.76 15.97 3.58
CA TRP A 177 3.07 14.61 4.03
C TRP A 177 3.66 14.66 5.44
N VAL A 178 3.23 13.71 6.28
CA VAL A 178 3.75 13.49 7.63
C VAL A 178 3.97 12.01 7.87
N GLU A 179 5.06 11.64 8.54
CA GLU A 179 5.21 10.28 9.08
C GLU A 179 4.31 10.09 10.30
N MET A 180 3.52 9.03 10.29
CA MET A 180 2.61 8.69 11.38
C MET A 180 3.32 7.84 12.42
N ALA A 181 3.28 8.26 13.69
CA ALA A 181 3.79 7.49 14.82
C ALA A 181 3.19 6.07 14.86
N LYS A 182 3.97 5.08 15.34
CA LYS A 182 3.50 3.71 15.52
C LYS A 182 2.39 3.65 16.57
N THR A 183 1.25 3.07 16.22
CA THR A 183 0.21 2.72 17.18
C THR A 183 0.67 1.53 18.00
N THR A 184 0.65 1.64 19.33
CA THR A 184 1.23 0.66 20.26
C THR A 184 0.44 -0.67 20.35
N GLU A 185 -0.74 -0.77 19.73
CA GLU A 185 -1.62 -1.95 19.78
C GLU A 185 -1.42 -2.92 18.60
N GLU A 186 -0.18 -3.33 18.31
CA GLU A 186 0.05 -4.50 17.45
C GLU A 186 -0.21 -5.79 18.23
N GLY A 187 -1.49 -6.17 18.34
CA GLY A 187 -1.85 -7.55 18.60
C GLY A 187 -1.31 -8.42 17.46
N VAL A 188 -0.35 -9.30 17.76
CA VAL A 188 0.35 -10.18 16.81
C VAL A 188 -0.65 -11.10 16.12
N ARG A 189 -1.27 -10.63 15.04
CA ARG A 189 -1.99 -11.49 14.10
C ARG A 189 -0.97 -11.99 13.07
N PRO A 190 -0.80 -13.32 12.93
CA PRO A 190 0.12 -13.83 11.93
C PRO A 190 -0.31 -13.35 10.53
N PRO A 191 0.65 -12.98 9.67
CA PRO A 191 0.33 -12.54 8.32
C PRO A 191 -0.28 -13.67 7.49
N PHE A 192 -1.10 -13.34 6.48
CA PHE A 192 -1.81 -14.34 5.64
C PHE A 192 -0.90 -15.34 4.92
N TRP A 193 0.41 -15.07 4.84
CA TRP A 193 1.41 -15.95 4.23
C TRP A 193 2.07 -16.90 5.26
N ALA A 194 1.69 -16.81 6.53
CA ALA A 194 2.18 -17.65 7.62
C ALA A 194 1.28 -18.86 7.93
N GLU A 195 0.25 -19.16 7.12
CA GLU A 195 -0.43 -20.46 7.23
C GLU A 195 0.51 -21.57 6.72
N PRO A 196 0.94 -22.50 7.59
CA PRO A 196 1.55 -23.73 7.11
C PRO A 196 0.47 -24.54 6.40
N MET A 197 0.84 -25.20 5.31
CA MET A 197 0.10 -26.33 4.76
C MET A 197 0.10 -27.51 5.75
N LEU A 198 -0.59 -27.36 6.88
CA LEU A 198 -0.85 -28.45 7.79
C LEU A 198 -2.35 -28.45 8.09
N GLY A 199 -2.95 -29.59 7.78
CA GLY A 199 -4.37 -29.87 7.91
C GLY A 199 -4.93 -29.48 9.28
N GLY A 200 -6.22 -29.17 9.25
CA GLY A 200 -6.92 -28.45 10.30
C GLY A 200 -6.65 -28.95 11.71
N VAL A 201 -6.43 -28.00 12.61
CA VAL A 201 -6.73 -28.16 14.03
C VAL A 201 -7.34 -26.84 14.49
N CYS A 202 -8.60 -26.91 14.94
CA CYS A 202 -9.30 -25.81 15.59
C CYS A 202 -8.52 -25.38 16.84
N TRP A 203 -8.13 -24.11 16.90
CA TRP A 203 -7.62 -23.50 18.13
C TRP A 203 -8.78 -23.34 19.12
N GLN A 204 -8.79 -24.13 20.20
CA GLN A 204 -9.49 -23.79 21.44
C GLN A 204 -8.55 -22.94 22.29
N GLY A 205 -9.00 -21.72 22.63
CA GLY A 205 -8.28 -20.82 23.51
C GLY A 205 -8.18 -21.38 24.93
N GLY A 206 -6.95 -21.53 25.42
CA GLY A 206 -6.67 -21.77 26.82
C GLY A 206 -6.47 -20.44 27.54
N ALA A 207 -7.38 -20.13 28.45
CA ALA A 207 -7.17 -19.13 29.49
C ALA A 207 -6.34 -19.75 30.62
N SER A 208 -5.29 -19.05 31.04
CA SER A 208 -4.92 -18.76 32.44
C SER A 208 -3.72 -17.83 32.46
#